data_AF-A0A9X3CKZ9-F1
#
_entry.id   AF-A0A9X3CKZ9-F1
#
_cell.length_a   1.000
_cell.length_b   1.000
_cell.length_c   1.000
_cell.angle_alpha   90.00
_cell.angle_beta   90.00
_cell.angle_gamma   90.00
#
_symmetry.space_group_name_H-M   'P 1'
#
loop_
_entity.id
_entity.type
_entity.pdbx_description
1 polymer ?
#
loop_
_entity_poly.entity_id
_entity_poly.type
_entity_poly.pdbx_seq_one_letter_code
_entity_poly.pdbx_strand_id
1 'polypeptide(L)'
;MKISRRNFVASLGGLSLASIATSVPTIAIAGETDYRALVCINLAGGNDAVNTIVPTDDNHYDEYKAVRPSIAVSKSTIVEIPQTVLDNYGQPVTLGLHPKLAPLKPLFEDGNATVI
;
A
#
# COMPACT_ATOMS: atom_id res chain seq x y z
N MET A 1 -6.90 -24.29 24.13
CA MET A 1 -7.92 -23.23 24.06
C MET A 1 -7.58 -22.33 22.86
N LYS A 2 -8.45 -22.23 21.84
CA LYS A 2 -8.20 -21.37 20.67
C LYS A 2 -8.59 -19.93 21.01
N ILE A 3 -7.62 -19.03 21.12
CA ILE A 3 -7.89 -17.60 21.32
C ILE A 3 -8.35 -17.00 19.98
N SER A 4 -9.58 -16.49 19.95
CA SER A 4 -10.13 -15.77 18.80
C SER A 4 -9.81 -14.28 18.92
N ARG A 5 -9.52 -13.62 17.79
CA ARG A 5 -9.25 -12.17 17.70
C ARG A 5 -10.34 -11.34 18.37
N ARG A 6 -11.59 -11.78 18.28
CA ARG A 6 -12.75 -11.16 18.94
C ARG A 6 -12.67 -11.21 20.47
N ASN A 7 -12.21 -12.33 21.02
CA ASN A 7 -12.08 -12.50 22.46
C ASN A 7 -10.86 -11.75 23.02
N PHE A 8 -9.80 -11.62 22.21
CA PHE A 8 -8.63 -10.82 22.55
C PHE A 8 -8.95 -9.32 22.64
N VAL A 9 -9.65 -8.76 21.64
CA VAL A 9 -10.07 -7.35 21.66
C VAL A 9 -11.07 -7.09 22.79
N ALA A 10 -12.00 -8.01 23.05
CA ALA A 10 -12.92 -7.90 24.17
C ALA A 10 -12.20 -7.91 25.54
N SER A 11 -11.12 -8.69 25.70
CA SER A 11 -10.33 -8.72 26.94
C SER A 11 -9.50 -7.46 27.20
N LEU A 12 -9.16 -6.69 26.15
CA LEU A 12 -8.46 -5.41 26.29
C LEU A 12 -9.39 -4.25 26.69
N GLY A 13 -10.70 -4.37 26.43
CA GLY A 13 -11.69 -3.36 26.83
C GLY A 13 -12.06 -3.37 28.32
N GLY A 14 -11.63 -4.38 29.08
CA GLY A 14 -12.02 -4.58 30.48
C GLY A 14 -11.01 -4.14 31.54
N LEU A 15 -9.85 -3.58 31.15
CA LEU A 15 -8.74 -3.28 32.06
C LEU A 15 -8.42 -1.78 32.12
N SER A 16 -9.34 -0.95 32.62
CA SER A 16 -9.03 0.40 33.14
C SER A 16 -10.27 1.12 33.73
N LEU A 17 -10.89 0.57 34.78
CA LEU A 17 -12.00 1.27 35.49
C LEU A 17 -11.71 1.64 36.95
N ALA A 18 -10.49 1.45 37.45
CA ALA A 18 -10.18 1.73 38.86
C ALA A 18 -9.32 2.99 39.11
N SER A 19 -8.90 3.74 38.09
CA SER A 19 -7.90 4.82 38.29
C SER A 19 -8.15 6.15 37.58
N ILE A 20 -9.27 6.34 36.86
CA ILE A 20 -9.51 7.55 36.04
C ILE A 20 -10.74 8.36 36.54
N ALA A 21 -11.24 8.08 37.75
CA ALA A 21 -12.51 8.62 38.23
C ALA A 21 -12.56 10.14 38.53
N THR A 22 -11.57 10.97 38.19
CA THR A 22 -11.58 12.39 38.58
C THR A 22 -11.30 13.44 37.50
N SER A 23 -11.09 13.08 36.22
CA SER A 23 -10.84 14.13 35.21
C SER A 23 -11.04 13.73 33.74
N VAL A 24 -12.10 12.97 33.42
CA VAL A 24 -12.51 12.80 32.02
C VAL A 24 -13.59 13.85 31.72
N PRO A 25 -13.37 14.78 30.76
CA PRO A 25 -14.43 15.67 30.34
C PRO A 25 -15.54 14.80 29.76
N THR A 26 -16.78 15.04 30.20
CA THR A 26 -17.97 14.41 29.63
C THR A 26 -17.98 14.70 28.14
N ILE A 27 -17.57 13.73 27.31
CA ILE A 27 -17.82 13.78 25.88
C ILE A 27 -19.33 13.60 25.77
N ALA A 28 -20.04 14.73 25.67
CA ALA A 28 -21.43 14.74 25.27
C ALA A 28 -21.48 14.08 23.89
N ILE A 29 -21.92 12.83 23.84
CA ILE A 29 -22.31 12.19 22.59
C ILE A 29 -23.56 12.93 22.15
N ALA A 30 -23.37 13.97 21.35
CA ALA A 30 -24.45 14.59 20.59
C ALA A 30 -25.08 13.47 19.76
N GLY A 31 -26.34 13.15 20.07
CA GLY A 31 -27.13 12.14 19.39
C GLY A 31 -27.45 12.59 17.97
N GLU A 32 -26.48 12.46 17.07
CA GLU A 32 -26.76 12.35 15.65
C GLU A 32 -26.96 10.88 15.32
N THR A 33 -28.19 10.54 14.92
CA THR A 33 -28.62 9.23 14.44
C THR A 33 -28.18 8.96 13.00
N ASP A 34 -27.15 9.66 12.52
CA ASP A 34 -26.65 9.51 11.15
C ASP A 34 -25.77 8.28 11.02
N TYR A 35 -25.90 7.60 9.88
CA TYR A 35 -25.12 6.39 9.59
C TYR A 35 -23.62 6.72 9.54
N ARG A 36 -22.84 6.10 10.44
CA ARG A 36 -21.39 6.22 10.49
C ARG A 36 -20.75 4.87 10.20
N ALA A 37 -19.93 4.83 9.17
CA ALA A 37 -19.12 3.65 8.82
C ALA A 37 -17.64 4.03 8.71
N LEU A 38 -16.78 3.16 9.23
CA LEU A 38 -15.34 3.21 9.03
C LEU A 38 -14.96 2.14 7.99
N VAL A 39 -14.35 2.57 6.88
CA VAL A 39 -13.82 1.66 5.86
C VAL A 39 -12.30 1.59 6.02
N CYS A 40 -11.81 0.45 6.49
CA CYS A 40 -10.38 0.17 6.55
C CYS A 40 -9.93 -0.56 5.28
N ILE A 41 -9.13 0.10 4.43
CA ILE A 41 -8.53 -0.51 3.25
C ILE A 41 -7.14 -1.03 3.62
N ASN A 42 -6.96 -2.34 3.57
CA ASN A 42 -5.65 -2.95 3.79
C ASN A 42 -4.94 -3.18 2.44
N LEU A 43 -3.79 -2.54 2.25
CA LEU A 43 -2.98 -2.65 1.03
C LEU A 43 -1.77 -3.58 1.19
N ALA A 44 -1.68 -4.34 2.29
CA ALA A 44 -0.57 -5.26 2.60
C ALA A 44 -0.34 -6.37 1.56
N GLY A 45 -1.21 -6.51 0.55
CA GLY A 45 -1.02 -7.39 -0.61
C GLY A 45 -0.08 -6.84 -1.69
N GLY A 46 0.71 -5.81 -1.37
CA GLY A 46 1.68 -5.22 -2.31
C GLY A 46 1.09 -4.16 -3.23
N ASN A 47 -0.09 -3.60 -2.93
CA ASN A 47 -0.61 -2.48 -3.72
C ASN A 47 0.04 -1.18 -3.27
N ASP A 48 1.22 -0.90 -3.82
CA ASP A 48 2.04 0.29 -3.56
C ASP A 48 2.69 0.84 -4.84
N ALA A 49 3.50 1.89 -4.69
CA ALA A 49 4.16 2.55 -5.80
C ALA A 49 5.08 1.60 -6.60
N VAL A 50 5.82 0.74 -5.90
CA VAL A 50 6.84 -0.14 -6.51
C VAL A 50 6.19 -1.40 -7.12
N ASN A 51 4.92 -1.66 -6.84
CA ASN A 51 4.13 -2.65 -7.58
C ASN A 51 3.44 -2.02 -8.79
N THR A 52 3.17 -0.72 -8.76
CA THR A 52 2.55 0.05 -9.85
C THR A 52 3.57 0.31 -10.96
N ILE A 53 4.73 0.84 -10.57
CA ILE A 53 5.89 1.13 -11.43
C ILE A 53 7.02 0.17 -11.04
N VAL A 54 7.51 -0.61 -11.99
CA VAL A 54 8.49 -1.69 -11.78
C VAL A 54 9.72 -1.43 -12.65
N PRO A 55 10.95 -1.58 -12.13
CA PRO A 55 12.16 -1.52 -12.95
C PRO A 55 12.19 -2.68 -13.96
N THR A 56 12.75 -2.41 -15.14
CA THR A 56 12.79 -3.36 -16.26
C THR A 56 14.20 -3.80 -16.61
N ASP A 57 15.23 -3.02 -16.27
CA ASP A 57 16.62 -3.47 -16.40
C ASP A 57 16.94 -4.61 -15.43
N ASP A 58 17.95 -5.43 -15.75
CA ASP A 58 18.28 -6.64 -14.99
C ASP A 58 18.67 -6.34 -13.55
N ASN A 59 19.56 -5.36 -13.34
CA ASN A 59 20.13 -5.08 -12.03
C ASN A 59 19.06 -4.61 -11.03
N HIS A 60 18.28 -3.58 -11.39
CA HIS A 60 17.27 -3.04 -10.50
C HIS A 60 16.06 -3.96 -10.35
N TYR A 61 15.73 -4.75 -11.38
CA TYR A 61 14.69 -5.77 -11.27
C TYR A 61 15.07 -6.87 -10.27
N ASP A 62 16.33 -7.32 -10.27
CA ASP A 62 16.80 -8.33 -9.33
C ASP A 62 16.76 -7.81 -7.88
N GLU A 63 17.11 -6.54 -7.64
CA GLU A 63 16.94 -5.89 -6.34
C GLU A 63 15.46 -5.81 -5.92
N TYR A 64 14.60 -5.33 -6.82
CA TYR A 64 13.14 -5.29 -6.63
C TYR A 64 12.59 -6.67 -6.23
N LYS A 65 13.01 -7.72 -6.92
CA LYS A 65 12.57 -9.08 -6.68
C LYS A 65 13.11 -9.65 -5.37
N ALA A 66 14.37 -9.34 -5.03
CA ALA A 66 15.00 -9.80 -3.80
C ALA A 66 14.27 -9.29 -2.55
N VAL A 67 13.77 -8.05 -2.57
CA VAL A 67 12.99 -7.49 -1.47
C VAL A 67 11.49 -7.85 -1.52
N ARG A 68 11.03 -8.53 -2.59
CA ARG A 68 9.61 -8.90 -2.83
C ARG A 68 9.42 -10.35 -3.29
N PRO A 69 10.04 -11.36 -2.66
CA PRO A 69 10.10 -12.71 -3.21
C PRO A 69 8.72 -13.37 -3.45
N SER A 70 7.70 -12.99 -2.68
CA SER A 70 6.35 -13.56 -2.78
C SER A 70 5.39 -12.78 -3.68
N ILE A 71 5.67 -11.52 -3.97
CA ILE A 71 4.75 -10.59 -4.65
C ILE A 71 5.36 -9.85 -5.83
N ALA A 72 6.62 -10.15 -6.18
CA ALA A 72 7.28 -9.55 -7.34
C ALA A 72 6.54 -9.90 -8.63
N VAL A 73 6.31 -8.88 -9.46
CA VAL A 73 5.78 -9.05 -10.82
C VAL A 73 6.78 -9.85 -11.64
N SER A 74 6.32 -10.84 -12.40
CA SER A 74 7.18 -11.61 -13.30
C SER A 74 7.72 -10.71 -14.39
N LYS A 75 9.05 -10.72 -14.59
CA LYS A 75 9.73 -9.79 -15.52
C LYS A 75 9.13 -9.77 -16.92
N SER A 76 8.81 -10.95 -17.46
CA SER A 76 8.21 -11.12 -18.80
C SER A 76 6.79 -10.57 -18.94
N THR A 77 6.14 -10.20 -17.84
CA THR A 77 4.76 -9.67 -17.82
C THR A 77 4.72 -8.17 -17.60
N ILE A 78 5.86 -7.53 -17.33
CA ILE A 78 5.95 -6.09 -17.12
C ILE A 78 5.61 -5.39 -18.44
N VAL A 79 4.79 -4.34 -18.34
CA VAL A 79 4.39 -3.55 -19.49
C VAL A 79 5.31 -2.34 -19.59
N GLU A 80 6.28 -2.38 -20.48
CA GLU A 80 7.25 -1.30 -20.64
C GLU A 80 6.59 0.03 -21.01
N ILE A 81 7.10 1.12 -20.44
CA ILE A 81 6.69 2.51 -20.74
C ILE A 81 7.93 3.32 -21.13
N PRO A 82 7.79 4.37 -21.97
CA PRO A 82 8.92 5.19 -22.39
C PRO A 82 9.36 6.16 -21.28
N GLN A 83 9.79 5.62 -20.14
CA GLN A 83 10.20 6.37 -18.95
C GLN A 83 11.50 5.79 -18.40
N THR A 84 12.47 6.67 -18.18
CA THR A 84 13.74 6.36 -17.56
C THR A 84 14.00 7.39 -16.47
N VAL A 85 14.36 6.92 -15.28
CA VAL A 85 14.73 7.76 -14.14
C VAL A 85 16.19 7.51 -13.77
N LEU A 86 16.73 8.30 -12.84
CA LEU A 86 18.06 8.06 -12.28
C LEU A 86 17.93 7.49 -10.87
N ASP A 87 18.76 6.51 -10.55
CA ASP A 87 18.92 6.04 -9.18
C ASP A 87 19.73 7.05 -8.34
N ASN A 88 19.97 6.70 -7.07
CA ASN A 88 20.75 7.53 -6.14
C ASN A 88 22.23 7.69 -6.52
N TYR A 89 22.73 6.87 -7.45
CA TYR A 89 24.10 6.87 -7.97
C TYR A 89 24.18 7.49 -9.38
N GLY A 90 23.08 8.04 -9.89
CA GLY A 90 23.00 8.62 -11.23
C GLY A 90 22.95 7.60 -12.37
N GLN A 91 22.68 6.33 -12.08
CA GLN A 91 22.49 5.30 -13.10
C GLN A 91 21.08 5.32 -13.66
N PRO A 92 20.89 5.13 -14.97
CA PRO A 92 19.57 5.09 -15.58
C PRO A 92 18.82 3.80 -15.19
N VAL A 93 17.54 3.96 -14.86
CA VAL A 93 16.60 2.88 -14.53
C VAL A 93 15.43 2.96 -15.50
N THR A 94 15.25 1.94 -16.33
CA THR A 94 14.12 1.86 -17.26
C THR A 94 12.88 1.34 -16.54
N LEU A 95 11.74 1.98 -16.73
CA LEU A 95 10.52 1.71 -15.98
C LEU A 95 9.45 1.00 -16.81
N GLY A 96 8.62 0.23 -16.12
CA GLY A 96 7.46 -0.47 -16.64
C GLY A 96 6.29 -0.40 -15.68
N LEU A 97 5.12 -0.79 -16.16
CA LEU A 97 3.89 -0.90 -15.38
C LEU A 97 3.62 -2.34 -14.99
N HIS A 98 2.92 -2.51 -13.87
CA HIS A 98 2.25 -3.77 -13.55
C HIS A 98 1.36 -4.22 -14.73
N PRO A 99 1.27 -5.53 -15.06
CA PRO A 99 0.43 -6.02 -16.17
C PRO A 99 -1.03 -5.59 -16.09
N LYS A 100 -1.59 -5.54 -14.88
CA LYS A 100 -2.97 -5.05 -14.63
C LYS A 100 -3.18 -3.56 -14.95
N LEU A 101 -2.11 -2.80 -15.15
CA LEU A 101 -2.14 -1.38 -15.52
C LEU A 101 -1.79 -1.18 -17.00
N ALA A 102 -1.73 -2.25 -17.81
CA ALA A 102 -1.52 -2.17 -19.25
C ALA A 102 -2.39 -1.12 -19.97
N PRO A 103 -3.68 -0.92 -19.59
CA PRO A 103 -4.51 0.11 -20.23
C PRO A 103 -3.98 1.55 -20.09
N LEU A 104 -3.05 1.81 -19.16
CA LEU A 104 -2.43 3.12 -18.98
C LEU A 104 -1.23 3.36 -19.91
N LYS A 105 -0.66 2.31 -20.52
CA LYS A 105 0.50 2.43 -21.42
C LYS A 105 0.33 3.50 -22.51
N PRO A 106 -0.82 3.61 -23.21
CA PRO A 106 -1.00 4.65 -24.22
C PRO A 106 -0.82 6.07 -23.67
N LEU A 107 -1.21 6.33 -22.42
CA LEU A 107 -1.02 7.66 -21.82
C LEU A 107 0.45 8.02 -21.66
N PHE A 108 1.31 7.05 -21.35
CA PHE A 108 2.75 7.26 -21.28
C PHE A 108 3.38 7.39 -22.68
N GLU A 109 2.90 6.60 -23.65
CA GLU A 109 3.36 6.68 -25.05
C GLU A 109 2.99 8.01 -25.70
N ASP A 110 1.81 8.52 -25.42
CA ASP A 110 1.31 9.81 -25.92
C ASP A 110 1.89 11.02 -25.17
N GLY A 111 2.68 10.80 -24.11
CA GLY A 111 3.24 11.87 -23.26
C GLY A 111 2.20 12.55 -22.35
N ASN A 112 1.02 11.97 -22.20
CA ASN A 112 -0.05 12.45 -21.32
C ASN A 112 0.11 12.00 -19.85
N ALA A 113 1.09 11.13 -19.56
CA ALA A 113 1.45 10.67 -18.23
C ALA A 113 2.98 10.58 -18.08
N THR A 114 3.46 10.82 -16.85
CA THR A 114 4.89 10.72 -16.48
C THR A 114 5.03 10.15 -15.08
N VAL A 115 6.17 9.56 -14.78
CA VAL A 115 6.56 9.19 -13.41
C VAL A 115 7.38 10.34 -12.81
N ILE A 116 7.17 10.67 -11.52
CA ILE A 116 7.85 11.76 -10.78
C ILE A 116 8.54 11.18 -9.55
#